data_AF-A0A9X9MB03-F1
#
_entry.id   AF-A0A9X9MB03-F1
#
_cell.length_a   1.000
_cell.length_b   1.000
_cell.length_c   1.000
_cell.angle_alpha   90.00
_cell.angle_beta   90.00
_cell.angle_gamma   90.00
#
_symmetry.space_group_name_H-M   'P 1'
#
loop_
_entity.id
_entity.type
_entity.pdbx_description
1 polymer ?
#
loop_
_entity_poly.entity_id
_entity_poly.type
_entity_poly.pdbx_seq_one_letter_code
_entity_poly.pdbx_strand_id
1 'polypeptide(L)'
;MHGKKILQILEDVYTWLPIGTIIDNEILVIHGGISESTDLNLLHRIERHKMKSVLMPPISVDEDHDTDLKKTKIGATVVPREIK
;
A
#
# COMPACT_ATOMS: atom_id res chain seq x y z
N MET A 1 -10.80 23.37 4.19
CA MET A 1 -9.80 22.38 4.67
C MET A 1 -10.44 20.99 4.73
N HIS A 2 -10.49 20.24 3.61
CA HIS A 2 -11.12 18.91 3.56
C HIS A 2 -10.26 17.81 2.93
N GLY A 3 -9.13 18.17 2.30
CA GLY A 3 -8.29 17.24 1.54
C GLY A 3 -7.85 16.02 2.36
N LYS A 4 -7.45 16.20 3.62
CA LYS A 4 -7.08 15.08 4.51
C LYS A 4 -8.22 14.08 4.67
N LYS A 5 -9.46 14.55 4.91
CA LYS A 5 -10.64 13.69 5.10
C LYS A 5 -11.01 12.98 3.80
N ILE A 6 -10.92 13.67 2.67
CA ILE A 6 -11.15 13.08 1.34
C ILE A 6 -10.14 11.97 1.07
N LEU A 7 -8.85 12.24 1.31
CA LEU A 7 -7.79 11.27 1.07
C LEU A 7 -7.95 10.00 1.92
N GLN A 8 -8.30 10.15 3.20
CA GLN A 8 -8.58 9.00 4.07
C GLN A 8 -9.72 8.11 3.55
N ILE A 9 -10.80 8.72 3.06
CA ILE A 9 -11.92 7.98 2.48
C ILE A 9 -11.49 7.28 1.18
N LEU A 10 -10.73 7.97 0.32
CA LEU A 10 -10.20 7.40 -0.91
C LEU A 10 -9.26 6.22 -0.63
N GLU A 11 -8.38 6.34 0.37
CA GLU A 11 -7.51 5.25 0.81
C GLU A 11 -8.30 4.02 1.20
N ASP A 12 -9.38 4.18 1.96
CA ASP A 12 -10.23 3.07 2.37
C ASP A 12 -11.01 2.48 1.18
N VAL A 13 -11.60 3.30 0.33
CA VAL A 13 -12.36 2.84 -0.85
C VAL A 13 -11.47 2.09 -1.84
N TYR A 14 -10.26 2.59 -2.09
CA TYR A 14 -9.34 2.00 -3.08
C TYR A 14 -8.78 0.65 -2.63
N THR A 15 -8.86 0.32 -1.33
CA THR A 15 -8.49 -1.00 -0.83
C THR A 15 -9.42 -2.11 -1.34
N TRP A 16 -10.64 -1.77 -1.77
CA TRP A 16 -11.64 -2.72 -2.27
C TRP A 16 -11.58 -2.96 -3.77
N LEU A 17 -10.76 -2.21 -4.51
CA LEU A 17 -10.64 -2.39 -5.95
C LEU A 17 -9.95 -3.73 -6.25
N PRO A 18 -10.51 -4.55 -7.16
CA PRO A 18 -9.91 -5.82 -7.53
C PRO A 18 -8.56 -5.61 -8.21
N ILE A 19 -7.66 -6.57 -8.02
CA ILE A 19 -6.31 -6.58 -8.64
C ILE A 19 -6.32 -7.08 -10.08
N GLY A 20 -7.35 -7.84 -10.44
CA GLY A 20 -7.52 -8.46 -11.73
C GLY A 20 -8.80 -9.26 -11.81
N THR A 21 -9.13 -9.73 -13.00
CA THR A 21 -10.25 -10.63 -13.24
C THR A 21 -9.87 -11.69 -14.27
N ILE A 22 -10.55 -12.83 -14.23
CA ILE A 22 -10.43 -13.90 -15.22
C ILE A 22 -11.76 -14.00 -15.94
N ILE A 23 -11.73 -13.86 -17.27
CA ILE A 23 -12.90 -13.95 -18.13
C ILE A 23 -12.89 -15.31 -18.81
N ASP A 24 -14.03 -16.00 -18.79
CA ASP A 24 -14.26 -17.32 -19.40
C ASP A 24 -13.25 -18.40 -19.02
N ASN A 25 -12.59 -18.26 -17.86
CA ASN A 25 -11.50 -19.14 -17.41
C ASN A 25 -10.28 -19.18 -18.35
N GLU A 26 -10.17 -18.23 -19.29
CA GLU A 26 -9.16 -18.23 -20.34
C GLU A 26 -8.33 -16.94 -20.36
N ILE A 27 -8.94 -15.80 -20.04
CA ILE A 27 -8.32 -14.48 -20.23
C ILE A 27 -8.09 -13.80 -18.88
N LEU A 28 -6.83 -13.64 -18.49
CA LEU A 28 -6.43 -12.84 -17.33
C LEU A 28 -6.32 -11.35 -17.71
N VAL A 29 -7.05 -10.49 -17.00
CA VAL A 29 -7.01 -9.02 -17.16
C VAL A 29 -6.49 -8.37 -15.88
N ILE A 30 -5.37 -7.62 -15.96
CA ILE A 30 -4.68 -6.96 -14.83
C ILE A 30 -4.09 -5.60 -15.25
N HIS A 31 -3.92 -4.66 -14.30
CA HIS A 31 -3.57 -3.26 -14.62
C HIS A 31 -2.08 -3.00 -14.90
N GLY A 32 -1.15 -3.74 -14.28
CA GLY A 32 0.29 -3.57 -14.50
C GLY A 32 0.85 -4.49 -15.58
N GLY A 33 0.57 -5.78 -15.46
CA GLY A 33 1.13 -6.83 -16.30
C GLY A 33 1.59 -8.03 -15.48
N ILE A 34 2.18 -9.01 -16.15
CA ILE A 34 2.69 -10.23 -15.52
C ILE A 34 4.19 -10.13 -15.26
N SER A 35 4.64 -10.82 -14.24
CA SER A 35 6.04 -11.07 -13.88
C SER A 35 6.34 -12.57 -13.94
N GLU A 36 7.62 -12.95 -13.92
CA GLU A 36 8.04 -14.35 -13.78
C GLU A 36 7.45 -15.02 -12.52
N SER A 37 7.23 -14.23 -11.47
CA SER A 37 6.64 -14.64 -10.19
C SER A 37 5.11 -14.62 -10.14
N THR A 38 4.42 -14.36 -11.25
CA THR A 38 2.95 -14.30 -11.27
C THR A 38 2.35 -15.69 -11.12
N ASP A 39 1.71 -15.95 -9.97
CA ASP A 39 0.93 -17.16 -9.68
C ASP A 39 -0.53 -16.82 -9.37
N LEU A 40 -1.45 -17.52 -10.03
CA LEU A 40 -2.90 -17.33 -9.87
C LEU A 40 -3.40 -17.77 -8.49
N ASN A 41 -2.80 -18.80 -7.89
CA ASN A 41 -3.18 -19.25 -6.55
C ASN A 41 -2.81 -18.21 -5.49
N LEU A 42 -1.62 -17.64 -5.61
CA LEU A 42 -1.20 -16.49 -4.82
C LEU A 42 -2.15 -15.31 -5.03
N LEU A 43 -2.42 -14.93 -6.29
CA LEU A 43 -3.29 -13.81 -6.64
C LEU A 43 -4.69 -13.94 -6.02
N HIS A 44 -5.25 -15.14 -6.02
CA HIS A 44 -6.56 -15.43 -5.42
C HIS A 44 -6.57 -15.29 -3.89
N ARG A 45 -5.43 -15.48 -3.22
CA ARG A 45 -5.31 -15.44 -1.76
C ARG A 45 -4.87 -14.07 -1.22
N ILE A 46 -4.52 -13.12 -2.09
CA ILE A 46 -4.07 -11.80 -1.67
C ILE A 46 -5.19 -11.05 -0.94
N GLU A 47 -4.89 -10.58 0.26
CA GLU A 47 -5.77 -9.75 1.06
C GLU A 47 -5.68 -8.28 0.62
N ARG A 48 -6.19 -7.97 -0.58
CA ARG A 48 -6.07 -6.64 -1.21
C ARG A 48 -6.56 -5.49 -0.33
N HIS A 49 -7.56 -5.74 0.52
CA HIS A 49 -8.14 -4.79 1.47
C HIS A 49 -7.16 -4.33 2.57
N LYS A 50 -6.09 -5.07 2.84
CA LYS A 50 -5.05 -4.70 3.82
C LYS A 50 -4.06 -3.68 3.27
N MET A 51 -4.02 -3.51 1.95
CA MET A 51 -3.07 -2.62 1.28
C MET A 51 -3.68 -1.21 1.14
N LYS A 52 -3.34 -0.33 2.08
CA LYS A 52 -3.71 1.09 2.06
C LYS A 52 -2.68 1.88 1.28
N SER A 53 -3.06 2.34 0.09
CA SER A 53 -2.28 3.29 -0.68
C SER A 53 -3.16 3.98 -1.72
N VAL A 54 -2.94 5.28 -1.89
CA VAL A 54 -3.51 6.08 -2.99
C VAL A 54 -2.40 6.79 -3.76
N LEU A 55 -1.39 7.32 -3.06
CA LEU A 55 -0.35 8.15 -3.67
C LEU A 55 1.06 7.55 -3.59
N MET A 56 1.27 6.46 -2.82
CA MET A 56 2.61 5.88 -2.62
C MET A 56 2.62 4.39 -2.97
N PRO A 57 3.34 3.98 -4.03
CA PRO A 57 3.55 2.56 -4.29
C PRO A 57 4.21 1.87 -3.08
N PRO A 58 3.93 0.58 -2.85
CA PRO A 58 4.67 -0.18 -1.85
C PRO A 58 6.16 -0.15 -2.16
N ILE A 59 6.96 0.21 -1.16
CA ILE A 59 8.42 0.31 -1.24
C ILE A 59 8.97 -1.11 -1.09
N SER A 60 9.88 -1.55 -1.98
CA SER A 60 10.57 -2.82 -1.79
C SER A 60 11.46 -2.74 -0.56
N VAL A 61 11.22 -3.63 0.41
CA VAL A 61 12.10 -3.83 1.57
C VAL A 61 13.23 -4.77 1.14
N ASP A 62 14.12 -4.30 0.29
CA ASP A 62 15.42 -4.95 0.16
C ASP A 62 16.26 -4.50 1.35
N GLU A 63 16.72 -5.47 2.15
CA GLU A 63 17.55 -5.21 3.32
C GLU A 63 18.81 -4.42 2.94
N ASP A 64 19.12 -3.45 3.79
CA ASP A 64 20.37 -2.68 3.88
C ASP A 64 20.54 -1.46 2.93
N HIS A 65 19.89 -0.35 3.30
CA HIS A 65 20.60 0.93 3.33
C HIS A 65 19.91 1.93 4.27
N ASP A 66 20.64 2.29 5.32
CA ASP A 66 20.41 3.48 6.14
C ASP A 66 20.31 4.72 5.23
N THR A 67 19.08 5.11 4.90
CA THR A 67 18.81 6.41 4.27
C THR A 67 17.75 7.12 5.09
N ASP A 68 18.23 8.17 5.74
CA ASP A 68 17.53 9.24 6.44
C ASP A 68 16.41 9.85 5.58
N LEU A 69 15.27 9.14 5.45
CA LEU A 69 14.02 9.72 4.97
C LEU A 69 13.39 10.48 6.14
N LYS A 70 13.93 11.67 6.41
CA LYS A 70 13.34 12.67 7.30
C LYS A 70 11.88 12.92 6.93
N LYS A 71 11.00 12.39 7.76
CA LYS A 71 10.15 13.18 8.67
C LYS A 71 9.53 14.43 8.05
N THR A 72 8.31 14.29 7.51
CA THR A 72 7.30 15.35 7.65
C THR A 72 6.25 14.90 8.66
N LYS A 73 6.44 15.37 9.90
CA LYS A 73 5.60 15.18 11.10
C LYS A 73 4.15 15.63 10.87
N ILE A 74 3.18 14.87 11.40
CA ILE A 74 2.02 15.45 12.11
C ILE A 74 1.66 14.56 13.30
N GLY A 75 1.82 15.08 14.52
CA GLY A 75 1.34 14.44 15.76
C GLY A 75 2.39 14.45 16.87
N ALA A 76 2.48 15.56 17.58
CA ALA A 76 3.31 15.69 18.77
C ALA A 76 2.60 15.07 19.99
N THR A 77 3.31 14.22 20.73
CA THR A 77 3.08 14.07 22.18
C THR A 77 4.44 14.02 22.86
N VAL A 78 4.73 15.09 23.60
CA VAL A 78 5.95 15.31 24.38
C VAL A 78 5.79 14.63 25.73
N VAL A 79 6.77 13.83 26.16
CA VAL A 79 7.05 13.60 27.58
C VAL A 79 8.59 13.63 27.76
N PRO A 80 9.16 14.51 28.60
CA PRO A 80 10.62 14.62 28.76
C PRO A 80 11.13 13.54 29.72
N ARG A 81 12.29 12.93 29.42
CA ARG A 81 13.06 12.11 30.37
C ARG A 81 14.12 13.00 31.02
N GLU A 82 14.10 13.08 32.35
CA GLU A 82 15.17 13.68 33.16
C GLU A 82 16.45 12.83 33.08
N ILE A 83 17.60 13.51 33.07
CA ILE A 83 18.94 12.93 33.03
C ILE A 83 19.57 13.11 34.41
N LYS A 84 19.95 12.02 35.07
CA LYS A 84 21.23 11.92 35.78
C LYS A 84 21.69 10.47 35.85
#